data_AF-A0A2A4QS66-F1
#
_entry.id   AF-A0A2A4QS66-F1
#
_cell.length_a   1.000
_cell.length_b   1.000
_cell.length_c   1.000
_cell.angle_alpha   90.00
_cell.angle_beta   90.00
_cell.angle_gamma   90.00
#
_symmetry.space_group_name_H-M   'P 1'
#
loop_
_entity.id
_entity.type
_entity.pdbx_description
1 polymer ?
#
loop_
_entity_poly.entity_id
_entity_poly.type
_entity_poly.pdbx_seq_one_letter_code
_entity_poly.pdbx_strand_id
1 'polypeptide(L)'
;GFTLYFSDYSQLNSAGLPTISPTEGIVSLIGVLIFIGSFALSMGPVVWVILSEIFPNKIRSVAMSIAVAGQWLANYFVSQSFPIIVESDVNKLQIDGGIWNNSLPYFLFSGFIVVIILFVWKFIPETKGKTLEEMETLFEK
;
A
#
# COMPACT_ATOMS: atom_id res chain seq x y z
N GLY A 1 -10.55 5.86 -5.82
CA GLY A 1 -9.71 5.14 -6.79
C GLY A 1 -10.57 4.27 -7.68
N PHE A 2 -10.20 4.09 -8.95
CA PHE A 2 -10.97 3.42 -10.03
C PHE A 2 -12.42 3.91 -10.24
N THR A 3 -13.35 3.69 -9.32
CA THR A 3 -14.73 4.20 -9.44
C THR A 3 -14.74 5.72 -9.57
N LEU A 4 -13.92 6.42 -8.78
CA LEU A 4 -13.75 7.88 -8.90
C LEU A 4 -13.17 8.29 -10.26
N TYR A 5 -12.42 7.43 -10.96
CA TYR A 5 -11.87 7.81 -12.26
C TYR A 5 -12.96 7.98 -13.33
N PHE A 6 -13.98 7.11 -13.28
CA PHE A 6 -15.10 7.10 -14.23
C PHE A 6 -16.34 7.86 -13.75
N SER A 7 -16.31 8.38 -12.53
CA SER A 7 -17.44 9.11 -11.97
C SER A 7 -17.60 10.48 -12.65
N ASP A 8 -18.85 10.88 -12.90
CA ASP A 8 -19.19 12.14 -13.53
C ASP A 8 -19.31 13.25 -12.47
N TYR A 9 -18.31 14.13 -12.42
CA TYR A 9 -18.21 15.22 -11.46
C TYR A 9 -18.91 16.51 -11.92
N SER A 10 -19.59 16.50 -13.08
CA SER A 10 -20.28 17.69 -13.61
C SER A 10 -21.47 18.15 -12.77
N GLN A 11 -22.03 17.25 -11.95
CA GLN A 11 -23.16 17.54 -11.07
C GLN A 11 -22.64 17.90 -9.67
N LEU A 12 -22.68 19.19 -9.32
CA LEU A 12 -22.37 19.66 -7.97
C LEU A 12 -23.63 19.68 -7.10
N ASN A 13 -23.51 19.25 -5.85
CA ASN A 13 -24.56 19.39 -4.85
C ASN A 13 -24.65 20.85 -4.34
N SER A 14 -25.61 21.13 -3.47
CA SER A 14 -25.84 22.47 -2.90
C SER A 14 -24.67 23.03 -2.06
N ALA A 15 -23.69 22.20 -1.71
CA ALA A 15 -22.45 22.59 -1.03
C ALA A 15 -21.28 22.81 -2.00
N GLY A 16 -21.50 22.73 -3.31
CA GLY A 16 -20.44 22.85 -4.32
C GLY A 16 -19.53 21.62 -4.40
N LEU A 17 -19.93 20.50 -3.78
CA LEU A 17 -19.18 19.25 -3.83
C LEU A 17 -19.73 18.35 -4.93
N PRO A 18 -18.89 17.55 -5.59
CA PRO A 18 -19.36 16.59 -6.57
C PRO A 18 -20.35 15.59 -6.00
N THR A 19 -21.39 15.28 -6.78
CA THR A 19 -22.45 14.36 -6.38
C THR A 19 -22.02 12.93 -6.70
N ILE A 20 -21.76 12.11 -5.68
CA ILE A 20 -21.44 10.69 -5.85
C ILE A 20 -22.73 9.88 -5.86
N SER A 21 -22.91 9.00 -6.85
CA SER A 21 -24.07 8.11 -6.90
C SER A 21 -24.02 7.10 -5.73
N PRO A 22 -25.17 6.70 -5.14
CA PRO A 22 -25.21 5.67 -4.10
C PRO A 22 -24.48 4.38 -4.50
N THR A 23 -24.58 3.99 -5.78
CA THR A 23 -23.90 2.80 -6.31
C THR A 23 -22.38 2.97 -6.28
N GLU A 24 -21.85 4.13 -6.67
CA GLU A 24 -20.41 4.43 -6.65
C GLU A 24 -19.84 4.44 -5.22
N GLY A 25 -20.62 4.98 -4.28
CA GLY A 25 -20.29 4.96 -2.85
C GLY A 25 -20.20 3.53 -2.32
N ILE A 26 -21.18 2.68 -2.63
CA ILE A 26 -21.19 1.26 -2.21
C ILE A 26 -20.00 0.50 -2.82
N VAL A 27 -19.73 0.67 -4.11
CA VAL A 27 -18.60 0.00 -4.77
C VAL A 27 -17.27 0.43 -4.14
N SER A 28 -17.10 1.72 -3.88
CA SER A 28 -15.89 2.25 -3.22
C SER A 28 -15.72 1.69 -1.81
N LEU A 29 -16.81 1.60 -1.04
CA LEU A 29 -16.81 1.03 0.30
C LEU A 29 -16.39 -0.44 0.28
N ILE A 30 -17.02 -1.27 -0.56
CA ILE A 30 -16.68 -2.69 -0.69
C ILE A 30 -15.21 -2.84 -1.08
N GLY A 31 -14.72 -2.04 -2.03
CA GLY A 31 -13.31 -2.07 -2.45
C GLY A 31 -12.34 -1.76 -1.30
N VAL A 32 -12.62 -0.74 -0.49
CA VAL A 32 -11.80 -0.39 0.69
C VAL A 32 -11.83 -1.49 1.75
N LEU A 33 -13.01 -2.10 2.00
CA LEU A 33 -13.13 -3.20 2.95
C LEU A 33 -12.36 -4.44 2.52
N ILE A 34 -12.42 -4.80 1.23
CA ILE A 34 -11.61 -5.90 0.67
C ILE A 34 -10.13 -5.58 0.84
N PHE A 35 -9.70 -4.37 0.50
CA PHE A 35 -8.31 -3.95 0.65
C PHE A 35 -7.82 -4.06 2.10
N ILE A 36 -8.58 -3.51 3.06
CA ILE A 36 -8.25 -3.57 4.49
C ILE A 36 -8.22 -5.04 4.97
N GLY A 37 -9.21 -5.84 4.58
CA GLY A 37 -9.26 -7.27 4.93
C GLY A 37 -8.08 -8.05 4.38
N SER A 38 -7.70 -7.84 3.12
CA SER A 38 -6.51 -8.45 2.50
C SER A 38 -5.23 -8.02 3.22
N PHE A 39 -5.09 -6.73 3.56
CA PHE A 39 -3.94 -6.23 4.30
C PHE A 39 -3.84 -6.87 5.70
N ALA A 40 -4.96 -6.97 6.41
CA ALA A 40 -5.02 -7.56 7.75
C ALA A 40 -4.67 -9.05 7.77
N LEU A 41 -4.94 -9.79 6.69
CA LEU A 41 -4.60 -11.21 6.57
C LEU A 41 -3.18 -11.47 6.06
N SER A 42 -2.55 -10.49 5.41
CA SER A 42 -1.24 -10.64 4.77
C SER A 42 -0.22 -9.67 5.38
N MET A 43 -0.03 -8.52 4.76
CA MET A 43 1.03 -7.56 5.07
C MET A 43 1.06 -7.10 6.51
N GLY A 44 -0.09 -7.04 7.19
CA GLY A 44 -0.19 -6.71 8.60
C GLY A 44 0.64 -7.67 9.48
N PRO A 45 0.19 -8.92 9.70
CA PRO A 45 0.89 -9.86 10.57
C PRO A 45 2.07 -10.57 9.91
N VAL A 46 1.98 -10.93 8.62
CA VAL A 46 2.96 -11.83 7.97
C VAL A 46 4.33 -11.18 7.83
N VAL A 47 4.40 -9.87 7.57
CA VAL A 47 5.68 -9.16 7.44
C VAL A 47 6.47 -9.23 8.75
N TRP A 48 5.81 -9.05 9.90
CA TRP A 48 6.47 -9.12 11.20
C TRP A 48 6.93 -10.54 11.54
N VAL A 49 6.14 -11.55 11.17
CA VAL A 49 6.53 -12.97 11.33
C VAL A 49 7.79 -13.26 10.52
N ILE A 50 7.78 -12.96 9.22
CA ILE A 50 8.92 -13.18 8.33
C ILE A 50 10.17 -12.43 8.81
N LEU A 51 10.05 -11.17 9.23
CA LEU A 51 11.18 -10.40 9.77
C LEU A 51 11.78 -11.05 11.03
N SER A 52 10.94 -11.67 11.88
CA SER A 52 11.42 -12.37 13.07
C SER A 52 12.11 -13.71 12.76
N GLU A 53 11.76 -14.35 11.65
CA GLU A 53 12.26 -15.66 11.23
C GLU A 53 13.50 -15.57 10.33
N ILE A 54 13.61 -14.54 9.50
CA ILE A 54 14.73 -14.35 8.56
C ILE A 54 16.02 -13.94 9.28
N PHE A 55 15.93 -13.18 10.37
CA PHE A 55 17.12 -12.66 11.04
C PHE A 55 17.72 -13.67 12.05
N PRO A 56 19.03 -13.96 11.96
CA PRO A 56 19.75 -14.80 12.91
C PRO A 56 19.60 -14.30 14.36
N ASN A 57 19.52 -15.20 15.33
CA ASN A 57 19.27 -14.84 16.74
C ASN A 57 20.27 -13.81 17.27
N LYS A 58 21.54 -13.92 16.87
CA LYS A 58 22.65 -13.07 17.35
C LYS A 58 22.50 -11.60 16.96
N ILE A 59 21.96 -11.32 15.77
CA ILE A 59 21.85 -9.95 15.23
C ILE A 59 20.41 -9.47 15.12
N ARG A 60 19.43 -10.32 15.44
CA ARG A 60 18.00 -10.07 15.26
C ARG A 60 17.56 -8.70 15.77
N SER A 61 17.94 -8.34 17.00
CA SER A 61 17.54 -7.06 17.60
C SER A 61 18.04 -5.85 16.80
N VAL A 62 19.28 -5.90 16.31
CA VAL A 62 19.88 -4.81 15.51
C VAL A 62 19.30 -4.79 14.09
N ALA A 63 19.13 -5.97 13.47
CA ALA A 63 18.53 -6.06 12.14
C ALA A 63 17.07 -5.57 12.15
N MET A 64 16.29 -5.93 13.17
CA MET A 64 14.93 -5.44 13.37
C MET A 64 14.90 -3.93 13.60
N SER A 65 15.81 -3.36 14.40
CA SER A 65 15.80 -1.91 14.63
C SER A 65 16.09 -1.11 13.35
N ILE A 66 17.00 -1.60 12.50
CA ILE A 66 17.27 -1.00 11.18
C ILE A 66 16.05 -1.13 10.27
N ALA A 67 15.42 -2.31 10.21
CA ALA A 67 14.22 -2.53 9.40
C ALA A 67 13.07 -1.61 9.83
N VAL A 68 12.85 -1.46 11.14
CA VAL A 68 11.82 -0.57 11.70
C VAL A 68 12.16 0.89 11.43
N ALA A 69 13.42 1.31 11.58
CA ALA A 69 13.85 2.66 11.25
C ALA A 69 13.62 2.98 9.75
N GLY A 70 13.96 2.03 8.87
CA GLY A 70 13.67 2.13 7.43
C GLY A 70 12.18 2.21 7.13
N GLN A 71 11.35 1.42 7.83
CA GLN A 71 9.89 1.47 7.71
C GLN A 71 9.34 2.84 8.13
N TRP A 72 9.81 3.41 9.24
CA TRP A 72 9.40 4.74 9.69
C TRP A 72 9.85 5.84 8.73
N LEU A 73 11.06 5.73 8.19
CA LEU A 73 11.55 6.65 7.18
C LEU A 73 10.70 6.59 5.90
N ALA A 74 10.36 5.40 5.43
CA ALA A 74 9.45 5.22 4.29
C ALA A 74 8.06 5.78 4.59
N ASN A 75 7.53 5.54 5.80
CA ASN A 75 6.26 6.12 6.24
C ASN A 75 6.29 7.65 6.23
N TYR A 76 7.37 8.26 6.69
CA TYR A 76 7.56 9.71 6.63
C TYR A 76 7.49 10.21 5.18
N PHE A 77 8.25 9.62 4.26
CA PHE A 77 8.24 10.03 2.85
C PHE A 77 6.87 9.86 2.19
N VAL A 78 6.18 8.75 2.44
CA VAL A 78 4.81 8.54 1.93
C VAL A 78 3.87 9.59 2.50
N SER A 79 3.94 9.86 3.81
CA SER A 79 3.08 10.84 4.46
C SER A 79 3.30 12.27 3.97
N GLN A 80 4.54 12.64 3.64
CA GLN A 80 4.86 13.96 3.08
C GLN A 80 4.52 14.07 1.58
N SER A 81 4.75 13.00 0.81
CA SER A 81 4.49 13.01 -0.64
C SER A 81 3.00 12.85 -0.99
N PHE A 82 2.20 12.22 -0.12
CA PHE A 82 0.80 11.96 -0.41
C PHE A 82 -0.03 13.24 -0.65
N PRO A 83 0.02 14.29 0.22
CA PRO A 83 -0.68 15.55 -0.05
C PRO A 83 -0.22 16.22 -1.35
N ILE A 84 1.09 16.18 -1.65
CA ILE A 84 1.67 16.75 -2.87
C ILE A 84 1.05 16.11 -4.12
N ILE A 85 0.86 14.79 -4.10
CA ILE A 85 0.24 14.06 -5.22
C ILE A 85 -1.25 14.38 -5.30
N VAL A 86 -1.95 14.38 -4.16
CA VAL A 86 -3.39 14.64 -4.10
C VAL A 86 -3.73 16.03 -4.63
N GLU A 87 -2.96 17.04 -4.26
CA GLU A 87 -3.17 18.45 -4.61
C GLU A 87 -2.53 18.84 -5.97
N SER A 88 -1.80 17.93 -6.61
CA SER A 88 -1.16 18.19 -7.89
C SER A 88 -2.18 18.49 -9.01
N ASP A 89 -1.80 19.39 -9.93
CA ASP A 89 -2.67 19.77 -11.06
C ASP A 89 -3.10 18.57 -11.91
N VAL A 90 -2.23 17.57 -12.05
CA VAL A 90 -2.53 16.35 -12.81
C VAL A 90 -3.60 15.49 -12.12
N ASN A 91 -3.69 15.53 -10.79
CA ASN A 91 -4.64 14.73 -10.01
C ASN A 91 -5.98 15.43 -9.76
N LYS A 92 -6.13 16.69 -10.15
CA LYS A 92 -7.40 17.41 -10.06
C LYS A 92 -8.54 16.68 -10.78
N LEU A 93 -9.77 17.11 -10.49
CA LEU A 93 -10.94 16.66 -11.22
C LEU A 93 -10.80 16.99 -12.70
N GLN A 94 -11.40 16.18 -13.57
CA GLN A 94 -11.38 16.41 -15.01
C GLN A 94 -12.03 17.75 -15.39
N ILE A 95 -13.05 18.17 -14.64
CA ILE A 95 -13.69 19.49 -14.80
C ILE A 95 -12.73 20.66 -14.55
N ASP A 96 -11.69 20.45 -13.74
CA ASP A 96 -10.66 21.44 -13.41
C ASP A 96 -9.41 21.28 -14.28
N GLY A 97 -9.48 20.49 -15.36
CA GLY A 97 -8.37 20.22 -16.28
C GLY A 97 -7.39 19.13 -15.83
N GLY A 98 -7.70 18.41 -14.74
CA GLY A 98 -6.89 17.29 -14.27
C GLY A 98 -7.08 16.01 -15.10
N ILE A 99 -6.05 15.16 -15.12
CA ILE A 99 -6.02 13.93 -15.94
C ILE A 99 -6.56 12.75 -15.14
N TRP A 100 -6.29 12.72 -13.84
CA TRP A 100 -6.48 11.53 -13.01
C TRP A 100 -7.74 11.54 -12.15
N ASN A 101 -8.53 12.61 -12.15
CA ASN A 101 -9.83 12.64 -11.49
C ASN A 101 -9.79 12.18 -10.02
N ASN A 102 -8.85 12.73 -9.23
CA ASN A 102 -8.58 12.34 -7.84
C ASN A 102 -8.22 10.85 -7.62
N SER A 103 -7.84 10.12 -8.66
CA SER A 103 -7.57 8.69 -8.59
C SER A 103 -6.08 8.31 -8.62
N LEU A 104 -5.17 9.25 -8.90
CA LEU A 104 -3.74 8.99 -9.09
C LEU A 104 -3.09 8.25 -7.91
N PRO A 105 -3.32 8.62 -6.63
CA PRO A 105 -2.68 7.91 -5.52
C PRO A 105 -3.03 6.43 -5.48
N TYR A 106 -4.26 6.06 -5.85
CA TYR A 106 -4.70 4.67 -5.84
C TYR A 106 -4.01 3.85 -6.93
N PHE A 107 -3.79 4.42 -8.12
CA PHE A 107 -3.05 3.76 -9.18
C PHE A 107 -1.56 3.61 -8.83
N LEU A 108 -0.96 4.63 -8.21
CA LEU A 108 0.42 4.55 -7.73
C LEU A 108 0.59 3.45 -6.69
N PHE A 109 -0.26 3.40 -5.66
CA PHE A 109 -0.22 2.34 -4.65
C PHE A 109 -0.51 0.96 -5.25
N SER A 110 -1.42 0.85 -6.20
CA SER A 110 -1.65 -0.41 -6.93
C SER A 110 -0.40 -0.88 -7.67
N GLY A 111 0.32 0.02 -8.34
CA GLY A 111 1.62 -0.27 -8.96
C GLY A 111 2.66 -0.75 -7.94
N PHE A 112 2.78 -0.09 -6.80
CA PHE A 112 3.68 -0.53 -5.73
C PHE A 112 3.31 -1.91 -5.19
N ILE A 113 2.03 -2.23 -5.03
CA ILE A 113 1.59 -3.57 -4.61
C ILE A 113 2.06 -4.63 -5.60
N VAL A 114 1.94 -4.38 -6.91
CA VAL A 114 2.44 -5.31 -7.93
C VAL A 114 3.95 -5.51 -7.83
N VAL A 115 4.72 -4.43 -7.67
CA VAL A 115 6.17 -4.51 -7.46
C VAL A 115 6.52 -5.33 -6.22
N ILE A 116 5.78 -5.12 -5.12
CA ILE A 116 6.00 -5.86 -3.88
C ILE A 116 5.66 -7.35 -4.05
N ILE A 117 4.56 -7.69 -4.73
CA ILE A 117 4.22 -9.08 -5.03
C ILE A 117 5.36 -9.76 -5.81
N LEU A 118 5.88 -9.10 -6.85
CA LEU A 118 7.00 -9.62 -7.64
C LEU A 118 8.27 -9.76 -6.80
N PHE A 119 8.55 -8.78 -5.94
CA PHE A 119 9.69 -8.82 -5.04
C PHE A 119 9.60 -9.99 -4.05
N VAL A 120 8.47 -10.13 -3.36
CA VAL A 120 8.23 -11.22 -2.40
C VAL A 120 8.35 -12.57 -3.10
N TRP A 121 7.70 -12.74 -4.24
CA TRP A 121 7.74 -13.99 -5.01
C TRP A 121 9.15 -14.39 -5.44
N LYS A 122 10.02 -13.41 -5.74
CA LYS A 122 11.36 -13.66 -6.26
C LYS A 122 12.45 -13.78 -5.19
N PHE A 123 12.36 -12.99 -4.12
CA PHE A 123 13.47 -12.78 -3.18
C PHE A 123 13.21 -13.30 -1.78
N ILE A 124 11.95 -13.52 -1.39
CA ILE A 124 11.62 -13.97 -0.03
C ILE A 124 11.41 -15.49 -0.05
N PRO A 125 12.30 -16.28 0.60
CA PRO A 125 12.13 -17.72 0.68
C PRO A 125 10.98 -18.09 1.63
N GLU A 126 10.36 -19.24 1.39
CA GLU A 126 9.36 -19.79 2.31
C GLU A 126 10.00 -20.20 3.63
N THR A 127 9.49 -19.65 4.74
CA THR A 127 10.00 -19.86 6.10
C THR A 127 9.16 -20.88 6.89
N LYS A 128 7.95 -21.20 6.41
CA LYS A 128 7.02 -22.09 7.10
C LYS A 128 7.62 -23.48 7.34
N GLY A 129 7.61 -23.89 8.61
CA GLY A 129 8.03 -25.23 9.03
C GLY A 129 9.54 -25.45 9.08
N LYS A 130 10.34 -24.38 8.92
CA LYS A 130 11.79 -24.41 9.10
C LYS A 130 12.18 -23.97 10.50
N THR A 131 13.25 -24.53 11.05
CA THR A 131 13.83 -24.02 12.30
C THR A 131 14.64 -22.76 12.03
N LEU A 132 14.86 -21.95 13.08
CA LEU A 132 15.72 -20.76 12.96
C LEU A 132 17.15 -21.11 12.54
N GLU A 133 17.65 -22.28 12.96
CA GLU A 133 18.98 -22.77 12.59
C GLU A 133 19.06 -23.12 11.11
N GLU A 134 18.03 -23.76 10.56
CA GLU A 134 17.92 -24.02 9.11
C GLU A 134 17.85 -22.72 8.30
N MET A 135 17.17 -21.70 8.83
CA MET A 135 17.12 -20.36 8.22
C MET A 135 18.50 -19.68 8.22
N GLU A 136 19.31 -19.83 9.27
CA GLU A 136 20.68 -19.28 9.31
C GLU A 136 21.54 -19.89 8.20
N THR A 137 21.47 -21.21 7.96
CA THR A 137 22.24 -21.88 6.89
C THR A 137 21.85 -21.45 5.46
N LEU A 138 20.61 -21.00 5.25
CA LEU A 138 20.14 -20.49 3.96
C LEU A 138 20.84 -19.18 3.55
N PHE A 139 21.32 -18.40 4.52
CA PHE A 139 21.95 -17.10 4.31
C PHE A 139 23.48 -17.13 4.44
N GLU A 140 24.09 -18.26 4.84
CA GLU A 140 25.54 -18.44 5.03
C GLU A 140 26.34 -18.77 3.74
N LYS A 141 25.86 -18.36 2.55
CA LYS A 141 26.63 -18.54 1.30
C LYS A 141 27.71 -17.49 1.09
#